data_AF-A0A3M7MZL6-F1
#
_entry.id   AF-A0A3M7MZL6-F1
#
_cell.length_a   1.000
_cell.length_b   1.000
_cell.length_c   1.000
_cell.angle_alpha   90.00
_cell.angle_beta   90.00
_cell.angle_gamma   90.00
#
_symmetry.space_group_name_H-M   'P 1'
#
loop_
_entity.id
_entity.type
_entity.pdbx_description
1 polymer ?
#
loop_
_entity_poly.entity_id
_entity_poly.type
_entity_poly.pdbx_seq_one_letter_code
_entity_poly.pdbx_strand_id
1 'polypeptide(L)'
;MTPSALLLGLESADVETVDTSYVPERFAAIKTGGKLFLGKELPGDKGKEITFDYERDFVWEWSRKLPLHSNGMCLSVFDVEGNMLATNNLYSVGGGFVVNGALSINLPPNFNAQELSNSSSGGSQDLVTRDSGHHPADLTENMYYKEIHRADAAGDRRAGAEVKSPNSTSEMSLSPPETQSKSTIDASSPDTGDITNTDTKSASTTASNQPHYPFRDAASLINLCRKNNLTIAQLVYENEKSLGYSEDQIYQKILRIWQVMDESILESVQAPPDSILPGSLKLHRRAPTLYKRLTRGLYPSHTPRAPKLRHEENSSSNTSESSSAKSNTKGVTRTEAGIGIAKRRLPRVHGSLDHPIAPPPYRRATFPDMDYLNACAIAVNETNASGGRVVTAPTNGAAGIIPAVLKYTLEFISDDPERDVLTFLLTAAAIGMLYKRGATISAAEGGCMAEVGVACSMAAGAFAACMGASPEAIEQAAEIGIEHNLGLTCDPIGGLVQAPCIERNALGAIKAISSANLALSSETGTQKVRLDDAIRAMRVTAKGMRNEFKETSLSGLATSVSIHIPVSVPDC
;
A
#
# COMPACT_ATOMS: atom_id res chain seq x y z
N MET A 1 -8.81 6.18 12.84
CA MET A 1 -10.09 5.43 12.76
C MET A 1 -11.22 6.44 12.61
N THR A 2 -12.13 6.26 11.66
CA THR A 2 -13.17 7.26 11.35
C THR A 2 -14.51 6.80 11.95
N PRO A 3 -15.07 7.48 12.97
CA PRO A 3 -16.35 7.12 13.58
C PRO A 3 -17.49 6.98 12.58
N SER A 4 -17.48 7.74 11.49
CA SER A 4 -18.47 7.66 10.43
C SER A 4 -18.57 6.27 9.81
N ALA A 5 -17.45 5.59 9.58
CA ALA A 5 -17.44 4.25 9.00
C ALA A 5 -18.09 3.22 9.94
N LEU A 6 -17.86 3.35 11.25
CA LEU A 6 -18.48 2.47 12.25
C LEU A 6 -19.99 2.68 12.33
N LEU A 7 -20.44 3.93 12.43
CA LEU A 7 -21.87 4.22 12.56
C LEU A 7 -22.65 3.79 11.33
N LEU A 8 -22.15 4.06 10.13
CA LEU A 8 -22.82 3.59 8.91
C LEU A 8 -22.73 2.08 8.74
N GLY A 9 -21.64 1.44 9.18
CA GLY A 9 -21.54 -0.02 9.21
C GLY A 9 -22.60 -0.66 10.13
N LEU A 10 -22.94 -0.01 11.26
CA LEU A 10 -24.06 -0.44 12.11
C LEU A 10 -25.42 -0.30 11.40
N GLU A 11 -25.55 0.65 10.47
CA GLU A 11 -26.71 0.75 9.58
C GLU A 11 -26.68 -0.23 8.39
N SER A 12 -25.74 -1.19 8.38
CA SER A 12 -25.52 -2.16 7.31
C SER A 12 -24.93 -1.59 6.02
N ALA A 13 -24.33 -0.39 6.05
CA ALA A 13 -23.63 0.12 4.88
C ALA A 13 -22.40 -0.73 4.56
N ASP A 14 -22.32 -1.21 3.32
CA ASP A 14 -21.19 -2.00 2.82
C ASP A 14 -20.09 -1.10 2.24
N VAL A 15 -18.83 -1.37 2.61
CA VAL A 15 -17.69 -0.52 2.23
C VAL A 15 -17.39 -0.53 0.73
N GLU A 16 -17.75 -1.59 0.02
CA GLU A 16 -17.53 -1.73 -1.43
C GLU A 16 -18.58 -0.95 -2.23
N THR A 17 -19.79 -0.78 -1.69
CA THR A 17 -20.95 -0.25 -2.43
C THR A 17 -21.49 1.09 -1.92
N VAL A 18 -21.20 1.49 -0.68
CA VAL A 18 -21.72 2.72 -0.07
C VAL A 18 -21.38 3.96 -0.89
N ASP A 19 -22.35 4.87 -1.06
CA ASP A 19 -22.10 6.19 -1.64
C ASP A 19 -21.28 7.04 -0.67
N THR A 20 -20.05 7.38 -1.08
CA THR A 20 -19.09 8.11 -0.26
C THR A 20 -19.52 9.55 0.02
N SER A 21 -20.34 10.15 -0.85
CA SER A 21 -20.86 11.51 -0.67
C SER A 21 -21.90 11.60 0.45
N TYR A 22 -22.64 10.51 0.67
CA TYR A 22 -23.66 10.39 1.70
C TYR A 22 -23.08 10.19 3.12
N VAL A 23 -21.85 9.65 3.24
CA VAL A 23 -21.25 9.29 4.53
C VAL A 23 -21.15 10.47 5.51
N PRO A 24 -20.60 11.64 5.13
CA PRO A 24 -20.47 12.77 6.05
C PRO A 24 -21.83 13.36 6.45
N GLU A 25 -22.78 13.41 5.51
CA GLU A 25 -24.13 13.93 5.74
C GLU A 25 -24.89 13.05 6.74
N ARG A 26 -24.85 11.73 6.54
CA ARG A 26 -25.50 10.78 7.45
C ARG A 26 -24.86 10.77 8.82
N PHE A 27 -23.53 10.84 8.89
CA PHE A 27 -22.82 10.94 10.16
C PHE A 27 -23.26 12.18 10.96
N ALA A 28 -23.38 13.34 10.31
CA ALA A 28 -23.88 14.56 10.96
C ALA A 28 -25.35 14.42 11.41
N ALA A 29 -26.19 13.75 10.61
CA ALA A 29 -27.58 13.49 10.94
C ALA A 29 -27.73 12.57 12.17
N ILE A 30 -26.91 11.53 12.30
CA ILE A 30 -26.90 10.65 13.48
C ILE A 30 -26.48 11.45 14.71
N LYS A 31 -25.41 12.24 14.62
CA LYS A 31 -24.90 13.04 15.74
C LYS A 31 -25.89 14.09 16.23
N THR A 32 -26.62 14.75 15.32
CA THR A 32 -27.60 15.79 15.69
C THR A 32 -28.98 15.23 16.05
N GLY A 33 -29.41 14.16 15.38
CA GLY A 33 -30.71 13.54 15.57
C GLY A 33 -30.78 12.56 16.75
N GLY A 34 -29.66 12.07 17.24
CA GLY A 34 -29.61 11.13 18.38
C GLY A 34 -30.25 9.77 18.07
N LYS A 35 -30.28 9.39 16.79
CA LYS A 35 -30.97 8.20 16.27
C LYS A 35 -30.09 7.46 15.28
N LEU A 36 -30.07 6.13 15.40
CA LEU A 36 -29.34 5.22 14.53
C LEU A 36 -30.27 4.09 14.07
N PHE A 37 -30.24 3.72 12.80
CA PHE A 37 -31.03 2.59 12.31
C PHE A 37 -30.16 1.33 12.27
N LEU A 38 -30.22 0.51 13.32
CA LEU A 38 -29.41 -0.70 13.42
C LEU A 38 -29.92 -1.77 12.44
N GLY A 39 -29.04 -2.30 11.59
CA GLY A 39 -29.35 -3.44 10.74
C GLY A 39 -30.32 -3.12 9.59
N LYS A 40 -30.22 -1.93 8.99
CA LYS A 40 -31.20 -1.42 8.00
C LYS A 40 -31.40 -2.33 6.80
N GLU A 41 -30.34 -2.97 6.32
CA GLU A 41 -30.38 -3.84 5.13
C GLU A 41 -30.52 -5.33 5.48
N LEU A 42 -30.78 -5.67 6.74
CA LEU A 42 -30.99 -7.07 7.12
C LEU A 42 -32.30 -7.62 6.54
N PRO A 43 -32.30 -8.84 5.99
CA PRO A 43 -33.48 -9.44 5.39
C PRO A 43 -34.60 -9.65 6.42
N GLY A 44 -35.82 -9.27 6.04
CA GLY A 44 -37.05 -9.50 6.81
C GLY A 44 -37.41 -8.41 7.83
N ASP A 45 -37.15 -7.13 7.55
CA ASP A 45 -37.46 -5.97 8.42
C ASP A 45 -36.97 -6.14 9.87
N LYS A 46 -35.86 -6.87 10.06
CA LYS A 46 -35.27 -7.09 11.39
C LYS A 46 -34.51 -5.88 11.93
N GLY A 47 -34.26 -4.89 11.08
CA GLY A 47 -33.61 -3.66 11.48
C GLY A 47 -34.51 -2.79 12.37
N LYS A 48 -33.91 -2.00 13.24
CA LYS A 48 -34.63 -1.19 14.23
C LYS A 48 -33.98 0.16 14.43
N GLU A 49 -34.80 1.21 14.46
CA GLU A 49 -34.36 2.53 14.91
C GLU A 49 -34.15 2.52 16.43
N ILE A 50 -32.95 2.90 16.86
CA ILE A 50 -32.57 3.01 18.26
C ILE A 50 -32.14 4.44 18.58
N THR A 51 -32.32 4.83 19.84
CA THR A 51 -31.71 6.05 20.36
C THR A 51 -30.21 5.82 20.48
N PHE A 52 -29.42 6.72 19.90
CA PHE A 52 -27.96 6.66 19.92
C PHE A 52 -27.41 8.06 20.22
N ASP A 53 -26.84 8.24 21.41
CA ASP A 53 -26.17 9.47 21.82
C ASP A 53 -24.67 9.32 21.55
N TYR A 54 -24.15 10.09 20.60
CA TYR A 54 -22.76 9.98 20.19
C TYR A 54 -21.76 10.18 21.34
N GLU A 55 -22.00 11.13 22.24
CA GLU A 55 -21.04 11.45 23.31
C GLU A 55 -21.08 10.42 24.46
N ARG A 56 -22.23 9.75 24.64
CA ARG A 56 -22.40 8.70 25.64
C ARG A 56 -22.01 7.31 25.12
N ASP A 57 -22.46 6.97 23.92
CA ASP A 57 -22.42 5.61 23.37
C ASP A 57 -21.15 5.34 22.54
N PHE A 58 -20.44 6.40 22.10
CA PHE A 58 -19.16 6.28 21.40
C PHE A 58 -18.02 6.79 22.27
N VAL A 59 -17.32 5.88 22.96
CA VAL A 59 -16.25 6.22 23.92
C VAL A 59 -14.86 5.98 23.32
N TRP A 60 -13.99 6.99 23.42
CA TRP A 60 -12.58 6.86 23.07
C TRP A 60 -11.72 6.55 24.30
N GLU A 61 -11.08 5.38 24.31
CA GLU A 61 -10.22 4.90 25.39
C GLU A 61 -8.73 5.02 25.01
N TRP A 62 -8.22 6.25 24.87
CA TRP A 62 -6.86 6.51 24.38
C TRP A 62 -5.73 5.92 25.24
N SER A 63 -5.98 5.72 26.53
CA SER A 63 -4.99 5.19 27.49
C SER A 63 -5.02 3.67 27.63
N ARG A 64 -6.00 2.98 27.02
CA ARG A 64 -6.21 1.55 27.18
C ARG A 64 -6.08 0.86 25.83
N LYS A 65 -5.21 -0.15 25.78
CA LYS A 65 -5.08 -1.05 24.64
C LYS A 65 -5.75 -2.38 24.94
N LEU A 66 -6.46 -2.93 23.97
CA LEU A 66 -6.93 -4.31 24.07
C LEU A 66 -5.74 -5.28 23.94
N PRO A 67 -5.83 -6.51 24.49
CA PRO A 67 -4.65 -7.39 24.65
C PRO A 67 -4.00 -7.87 23.34
N LEU A 68 -4.78 -8.06 22.28
CA LEU A 68 -4.32 -8.74 21.06
C LEU A 68 -3.72 -7.81 20.01
N HIS A 69 -4.25 -6.60 19.85
CA HIS A 69 -3.79 -5.65 18.85
C HIS A 69 -4.16 -4.21 19.26
N SER A 70 -3.34 -3.24 18.86
CA SER A 70 -3.50 -1.81 19.14
C SER A 70 -4.82 -1.24 18.58
N ASN A 71 -5.14 -1.61 17.34
CA ASN A 71 -6.40 -1.26 16.66
C ASN A 71 -7.55 -2.19 17.10
N GLY A 72 -7.93 -2.11 18.38
CA GLY A 72 -9.05 -2.85 18.94
C GLY A 72 -10.29 -1.99 19.16
N MET A 73 -11.48 -2.57 19.01
CA MET A 73 -12.76 -1.96 19.41
C MET A 73 -13.62 -2.97 20.16
N CYS A 74 -14.45 -2.48 21.07
CA CYS A 74 -15.45 -3.27 21.77
C CYS A 74 -16.84 -2.78 21.36
N LEU A 75 -17.70 -3.69 20.91
CA LEU A 75 -19.10 -3.42 20.64
C LEU A 75 -19.94 -4.08 21.73
N SER A 76 -20.81 -3.29 22.37
CA SER A 76 -21.73 -3.80 23.39
C SER A 76 -23.16 -3.41 23.05
N VAL A 77 -24.09 -4.33 23.29
CA VAL A 77 -25.53 -4.17 23.00
C VAL A 77 -26.28 -4.26 24.32
N PHE A 78 -27.23 -3.36 24.53
CA PHE A 78 -28.03 -3.28 25.75
C PHE A 78 -29.53 -3.34 25.41
N ASP A 79 -30.33 -3.84 26.35
CA ASP A 79 -31.79 -3.75 26.27
C ASP A 79 -32.31 -2.39 26.76
N VAL A 80 -33.63 -2.23 26.79
CA VAL A 80 -34.29 -0.99 27.26
C VAL A 80 -34.17 -0.76 28.76
N GLU A 81 -33.86 -1.80 29.54
CA GLU A 81 -33.66 -1.75 30.99
C GLU A 81 -32.19 -1.42 31.35
N GLY A 82 -31.30 -1.43 30.36
CA GLY A 82 -29.87 -1.19 30.52
C GLY A 82 -29.06 -2.46 30.80
N ASN A 83 -29.66 -3.65 30.67
CA ASN A 83 -28.92 -4.90 30.80
C ASN A 83 -28.14 -5.18 29.52
N MET A 84 -26.88 -5.60 29.66
CA MET A 84 -26.03 -5.95 28.53
C MET A 84 -26.46 -7.30 27.93
N LEU A 85 -26.87 -7.27 26.66
CA LEU A 85 -27.29 -8.46 25.90
C LEU A 85 -26.11 -9.20 25.28
N ALA A 86 -25.13 -8.46 24.76
CA ALA A 86 -23.96 -9.02 24.10
C ALA A 86 -22.80 -8.04 24.14
N THR A 87 -21.58 -8.56 24.15
CA THR A 87 -20.36 -7.78 23.99
C THR A 87 -19.37 -8.55 23.13
N ASN A 88 -18.61 -7.85 22.28
CA ASN A 88 -17.62 -8.47 21.42
C ASN A 88 -16.43 -7.54 21.15
N ASN A 89 -15.23 -8.11 21.22
CA ASN A 89 -13.97 -7.42 20.91
C ASN A 89 -13.54 -7.77 19.49
N LEU A 90 -13.34 -6.73 18.67
CA LEU A 90 -12.92 -6.81 17.28
C LEU A 90 -11.57 -6.12 17.11
N TYR A 91 -10.70 -6.69 16.27
CA TYR A 91 -9.37 -6.16 16.00
C TYR A 91 -9.19 -5.96 14.52
N SER A 92 -8.81 -4.74 14.11
CA SER A 92 -8.44 -4.45 12.72
C SER A 92 -6.94 -4.67 12.52
N VAL A 93 -6.59 -5.74 11.80
CA VAL A 93 -5.21 -6.23 11.67
C VAL A 93 -4.50 -5.76 10.38
N GLY A 94 -5.02 -4.72 9.74
CA GLY A 94 -4.46 -4.14 8.50
C GLY A 94 -5.10 -4.68 7.22
N GLY A 95 -5.01 -3.91 6.14
CA GLY A 95 -5.60 -4.24 4.83
C GLY A 95 -7.13 -4.35 4.81
N GLY A 96 -7.82 -3.94 5.88
CA GLY A 96 -9.27 -4.08 6.01
C GLY A 96 -9.75 -5.37 6.68
N PHE A 97 -8.83 -6.28 7.03
CA PHE A 97 -9.19 -7.52 7.73
C PHE A 97 -9.53 -7.27 9.20
N VAL A 98 -10.59 -7.94 9.68
CA VAL A 98 -11.04 -7.86 11.07
C VAL A 98 -11.10 -9.27 11.66
N VAL A 99 -10.53 -9.44 12.85
CA VAL A 99 -10.59 -10.69 13.62
C VAL A 99 -11.33 -10.48 14.94
N ASN A 100 -12.09 -11.49 15.34
CA ASN A 100 -12.78 -11.54 16.62
C ASN A 100 -11.85 -12.16 17.68
N GLY A 101 -11.81 -11.59 18.89
CA GLY A 101 -11.04 -12.11 20.02
C GLY A 101 -11.26 -13.60 20.36
N ALA A 102 -12.43 -14.15 20.03
CA ALA A 102 -12.73 -15.59 20.20
C ALA A 102 -12.15 -16.49 19.09
N LEU A 103 -11.89 -15.95 17.90
CA LEU A 103 -11.31 -16.67 16.75
C LEU A 103 -9.77 -16.54 16.70
N SER A 104 -9.17 -15.74 17.59
CA SER A 104 -7.74 -15.45 17.65
C SER A 104 -6.95 -16.28 18.65
N ILE A 105 -7.55 -17.29 19.28
CA ILE A 105 -6.89 -18.15 20.28
C ILE A 105 -6.79 -19.58 19.75
N ASN A 106 -5.58 -19.96 19.33
CA ASN A 106 -5.14 -21.33 19.50
C ASN A 106 -4.99 -21.57 21.00
N LEU A 107 -6.02 -22.13 21.65
CA LEU A 107 -5.89 -22.60 23.02
C LEU A 107 -5.01 -23.87 23.01
N PRO A 108 -3.97 -23.95 23.85
CA PRO A 108 -3.30 -25.23 24.09
C PRO A 108 -4.31 -26.23 24.68
N PRO A 109 -4.16 -27.54 24.42
CA PRO A 109 -5.20 -28.56 24.64
C PRO A 109 -5.67 -28.77 26.09
N ASN A 110 -5.24 -27.96 27.06
CA ASN A 110 -5.56 -28.07 28.48
C ASN A 110 -6.14 -26.79 29.12
N PHE A 111 -6.60 -25.79 28.37
CA PHE A 111 -7.23 -24.61 28.97
C PHE A 111 -8.75 -24.76 29.10
N ASN A 112 -9.26 -24.65 30.34
CA ASN A 112 -10.67 -24.85 30.66
C ASN A 112 -11.43 -23.50 30.57
N ALA A 113 -12.43 -23.41 29.70
CA ALA A 113 -13.10 -22.16 29.32
C ALA A 113 -14.04 -21.54 30.38
N GLN A 114 -14.07 -22.07 31.61
CA GLN A 114 -14.96 -21.60 32.68
C GLN A 114 -14.36 -20.52 33.60
N GLU A 115 -13.07 -20.19 33.50
CA GLU A 115 -12.45 -19.19 34.38
C GLU A 115 -12.55 -17.74 33.87
N LEU A 116 -12.91 -17.52 32.60
CA LEU A 116 -13.04 -16.18 32.02
C LEU A 116 -14.32 -15.44 32.42
N SER A 117 -15.32 -16.12 33.00
CA SER A 117 -16.62 -15.52 33.34
C SER A 117 -16.74 -15.05 34.79
N ASN A 118 -15.77 -15.32 35.68
CA ASN A 118 -15.92 -15.09 37.12
C ASN A 118 -14.97 -14.06 37.76
N SER A 119 -14.09 -13.39 37.00
CA SER A 119 -13.20 -12.37 37.57
C SER A 119 -13.77 -10.95 37.43
N SER A 120 -14.89 -10.68 38.10
CA SER A 120 -15.37 -9.31 38.33
C SER A 120 -15.76 -9.12 39.79
N SER A 121 -14.80 -9.26 40.71
CA SER A 121 -14.91 -8.74 42.07
C SER A 121 -13.55 -8.68 42.79
N GLY A 122 -13.03 -7.46 42.96
CA GLY A 122 -12.21 -7.05 44.11
C GLY A 122 -10.69 -7.29 44.07
N GLY A 123 -9.93 -6.19 44.26
CA GLY A 123 -8.63 -6.19 44.94
C GLY A 123 -7.39 -5.95 44.07
N SER A 124 -6.74 -4.79 44.27
CA SER A 124 -5.36 -4.52 43.85
C SER A 124 -4.39 -5.60 44.33
N GLN A 125 -3.59 -6.16 43.44
CA GLN A 125 -2.22 -6.57 43.73
C GLN A 125 -1.40 -6.67 42.45
N ASP A 126 -0.24 -6.00 42.48
CA ASP A 126 0.79 -5.98 41.45
C ASP A 126 1.28 -7.40 41.11
N LEU A 127 1.37 -7.73 39.81
CA LEU A 127 2.00 -8.96 39.33
C LEU A 127 3.08 -8.65 38.30
N VAL A 128 4.32 -8.88 38.76
CA VAL A 128 5.58 -8.87 38.03
C VAL A 128 5.53 -9.86 36.86
N THR A 129 5.78 -9.37 35.65
CA THR A 129 5.86 -10.17 34.42
C THR A 129 7.11 -11.05 34.41
N ARG A 130 6.95 -12.37 34.40
CA ARG A 130 8.00 -13.32 33.96
C ARG A 130 7.95 -13.42 32.44
N ASP A 131 9.01 -12.93 31.82
CA ASP A 131 9.27 -13.00 30.40
C ASP A 131 9.46 -14.46 29.97
N SER A 132 8.54 -14.99 29.17
CA SER A 132 8.71 -16.24 28.45
C SER A 132 8.64 -15.90 26.97
N GLY A 133 9.80 -15.90 26.32
CA GLY A 133 10.03 -15.41 24.96
C GLY A 133 9.41 -16.28 23.86
N HIS A 134 8.09 -16.45 23.87
CA HIS A 134 7.33 -16.98 22.75
C HIS A 134 6.42 -15.87 22.22
N HIS A 135 6.66 -15.45 20.98
CA HIS A 135 5.78 -14.53 20.26
C HIS A 135 4.37 -15.14 20.12
N PRO A 136 3.30 -14.32 20.09
CA PRO A 136 1.96 -14.79 19.72
C PRO A 136 2.01 -15.43 18.33
N ALA A 137 1.24 -16.51 18.13
CA ALA A 137 1.12 -17.18 16.83
C ALA A 137 0.73 -16.18 15.74
N ASP A 138 1.29 -16.35 14.54
CA ASP A 138 1.09 -15.47 13.38
C ASP A 138 -0.37 -15.52 12.91
N LEU A 139 -1.20 -14.64 13.48
CA LEU A 139 -2.63 -14.53 13.20
C LEU A 139 -2.92 -13.96 11.80
N THR A 140 -1.89 -13.57 11.05
CA THR A 140 -2.02 -12.74 9.85
C THR A 140 -1.81 -13.47 8.52
N GLU A 141 -1.53 -14.78 8.55
CA GLU A 141 -1.35 -15.57 7.32
C GLU A 141 -2.69 -15.78 6.59
N ASN A 142 -2.66 -15.66 5.26
CA ASN A 142 -3.83 -15.76 4.39
C ASN A 142 -4.54 -17.12 4.60
N MET A 143 -5.82 -17.11 5.01
CA MET A 143 -6.54 -18.32 5.46
C MET A 143 -6.55 -19.45 4.42
N TYR A 144 -6.53 -19.12 3.12
CA TYR A 144 -6.53 -20.09 2.03
C TYR A 144 -5.21 -20.84 1.84
N TYR A 145 -4.11 -20.35 2.42
CA TYR A 145 -2.77 -20.92 2.28
C TYR A 145 -2.17 -21.39 3.62
N LYS A 146 -2.95 -21.31 4.72
CA LYS A 146 -2.53 -21.66 6.09
C LYS A 146 -2.09 -23.10 6.28
N GLU A 147 -2.49 -24.00 5.38
CA GLU A 147 -2.33 -25.45 5.57
C GLU A 147 -1.03 -26.02 5.00
N ILE A 148 -0.13 -25.19 4.45
CA ILE A 148 1.09 -25.70 3.83
C ILE A 148 2.15 -25.94 4.93
N HIS A 149 2.32 -27.19 5.35
CA HIS A 149 3.41 -27.52 6.25
C HIS A 149 4.75 -27.42 5.52
N ARG A 150 5.80 -27.00 6.23
CA ARG A 150 7.17 -26.91 5.71
C ARG A 150 7.67 -28.21 5.06
N ALA A 151 7.09 -29.35 5.44
CA ALA A 151 7.35 -30.68 4.89
C ALA A 151 6.76 -30.88 3.47
N ASP A 152 5.59 -30.33 3.19
CA ASP A 152 4.85 -30.55 1.93
C ASP A 152 5.52 -29.83 0.74
N ALA A 153 6.25 -28.74 1.03
CA ALA A 153 7.05 -28.00 0.05
C ALA A 153 8.53 -28.46 -0.02
N ALA A 154 8.93 -29.47 0.77
CA ALA A 154 10.32 -29.90 0.93
C ALA A 154 10.59 -31.32 0.40
N GLY A 155 9.93 -31.71 -0.70
CA GLY A 155 10.34 -32.88 -1.47
C GLY A 155 11.56 -32.58 -2.35
N ASP A 156 12.74 -32.42 -1.75
CA ASP A 156 14.09 -32.64 -2.33
C ASP A 156 15.17 -31.77 -1.66
N ARG A 157 15.46 -32.06 -0.39
CA ARG A 157 16.76 -31.69 0.20
C ARG A 157 17.49 -32.93 0.64
N ARG A 158 18.42 -33.40 -0.21
CA ARG A 158 19.56 -34.21 0.25
C ARG A 158 20.29 -33.40 1.33
N ALA A 159 20.43 -34.00 2.50
CA ALA A 159 21.02 -33.42 3.69
C ALA A 159 22.39 -32.77 3.40
N GLY A 160 22.51 -31.48 3.71
CA GLY A 160 23.76 -30.72 3.76
C GLY A 160 23.97 -30.23 5.20
N ALA A 161 25.19 -30.44 5.69
CA ALA A 161 25.59 -30.49 7.09
C ALA A 161 25.21 -29.29 7.97
N GLU A 162 24.85 -29.61 9.22
CA GLU A 162 24.70 -28.68 10.35
C GLU A 162 26.01 -27.95 10.65
N VAL A 163 25.95 -26.62 10.74
CA VAL A 163 27.06 -25.78 11.22
C VAL A 163 26.99 -25.72 12.75
N LYS A 164 27.94 -26.37 13.40
CA LYS A 164 28.19 -26.34 14.85
C LYS A 164 28.82 -24.99 15.25
N SER A 165 28.30 -24.36 16.30
CA SER A 165 28.82 -23.12 16.90
C SER A 165 30.25 -23.28 17.44
N PRO A 166 31.12 -22.24 17.38
CA PRO A 166 32.52 -22.34 17.78
C PRO A 166 32.69 -22.02 19.27
N ASN A 167 33.33 -22.93 20.02
CA ASN A 167 34.22 -22.63 21.15
C ASN A 167 34.78 -23.93 21.75
N SER A 168 36.00 -24.29 21.37
CA SER A 168 37.05 -24.82 22.27
C SER A 168 38.27 -25.24 21.44
N THR A 169 39.39 -24.61 21.76
CA THR A 169 40.78 -24.88 21.33
C THR A 169 41.21 -26.33 21.50
N SER A 170 41.81 -26.95 20.47
CA SER A 170 43.05 -27.76 20.56
C SER A 170 43.49 -28.32 19.20
N GLU A 171 44.70 -27.91 18.80
CA GLU A 171 45.76 -28.53 18.00
C GLU A 171 45.54 -29.45 16.78
N MET A 172 46.37 -29.15 15.76
CA MET A 172 46.66 -29.82 14.48
C MET A 172 47.16 -31.27 14.59
N SER A 173 46.80 -32.11 13.61
CA SER A 173 47.75 -32.95 12.86
C SER A 173 47.14 -33.52 11.56
N LEU A 174 48.00 -34.00 10.67
CA LEU A 174 47.95 -33.98 9.20
C LEU A 174 47.84 -35.39 8.56
N SER A 175 47.09 -35.50 7.45
CA SER A 175 47.37 -36.32 6.22
C SER A 175 46.98 -37.84 6.17
N PRO A 176 46.95 -38.53 4.99
CA PRO A 176 45.73 -39.03 4.32
C PRO A 176 45.85 -40.53 3.83
N PRO A 177 45.38 -40.96 2.63
CA PRO A 177 44.10 -41.63 2.32
C PRO A 177 44.25 -43.06 1.72
N GLU A 178 43.17 -43.86 1.54
CA GLU A 178 43.16 -44.99 0.58
C GLU A 178 41.76 -45.54 0.17
N THR A 179 41.43 -45.34 -1.12
CA THR A 179 41.04 -46.27 -2.22
C THR A 179 40.10 -47.50 -2.08
N GLN A 180 39.31 -47.69 -3.17
CA GLN A 180 38.72 -48.92 -3.79
C GLN A 180 37.31 -49.37 -3.33
N SER A 181 36.48 -50.08 -4.12
CA SER A 181 36.01 -50.09 -5.53
C SER A 181 35.13 -51.35 -5.72
N LYS A 182 34.16 -51.32 -6.67
CA LYS A 182 33.45 -52.46 -7.34
C LYS A 182 32.38 -53.24 -6.53
N SER A 183 31.30 -53.81 -7.08
CA SER A 183 30.59 -53.76 -8.38
C SER A 183 29.38 -54.74 -8.35
N THR A 184 28.40 -54.56 -9.27
CA THR A 184 27.66 -55.59 -10.07
C THR A 184 26.50 -56.41 -9.43
N ILE A 185 25.40 -56.85 -10.08
CA ILE A 185 24.76 -56.72 -11.42
C ILE A 185 23.34 -57.41 -11.39
N ASP A 186 22.43 -56.92 -12.25
CA ASP A 186 21.29 -57.53 -13.00
C ASP A 186 20.01 -58.17 -12.43
N ALA A 187 18.99 -58.04 -13.29
CA ALA A 187 17.55 -58.24 -13.20
C ALA A 187 17.03 -59.44 -14.03
N SER A 188 15.76 -59.83 -13.83
CA SER A 188 14.82 -60.29 -14.89
C SER A 188 13.40 -60.62 -14.34
N SER A 189 12.38 -60.35 -15.16
CA SER A 189 10.91 -60.41 -15.00
C SER A 189 10.31 -61.84 -15.21
N PRO A 190 9.03 -62.05 -15.63
CA PRO A 190 7.68 -61.53 -15.26
C PRO A 190 6.63 -62.67 -15.04
N ASP A 191 5.38 -62.41 -14.62
CA ASP A 191 4.20 -63.21 -15.07
C ASP A 191 2.82 -62.55 -14.84
N THR A 192 1.84 -63.10 -15.55
CA THR A 192 0.50 -62.67 -15.98
C THR A 192 -0.68 -63.13 -15.08
N GLY A 193 -1.88 -62.52 -15.23
CA GLY A 193 -3.14 -63.09 -14.71
C GLY A 193 -4.35 -62.13 -14.65
N ASP A 194 -5.43 -62.52 -15.33
CA ASP A 194 -6.66 -61.78 -15.68
C ASP A 194 -7.82 -61.94 -14.62
N ILE A 195 -8.92 -61.19 -14.84
CA ILE A 195 -10.33 -61.39 -14.42
C ILE A 195 -10.99 -60.30 -13.52
N THR A 196 -12.22 -60.02 -13.97
CA THR A 196 -13.21 -58.95 -13.83
C THR A 196 -14.00 -58.77 -12.51
N ASN A 197 -14.58 -57.55 -12.41
CA ASN A 197 -15.89 -57.14 -11.88
C ASN A 197 -16.02 -56.43 -10.51
N THR A 198 -16.38 -55.14 -10.66
CA THR A 198 -17.36 -54.36 -9.88
C THR A 198 -17.23 -54.30 -8.36
N ASP A 199 -16.76 -53.14 -7.90
CA ASP A 199 -17.39 -52.48 -6.75
C ASP A 199 -17.32 -50.95 -6.92
N THR A 200 -18.47 -50.38 -7.26
CA THR A 200 -18.78 -48.96 -7.14
C THR A 200 -18.57 -48.53 -5.69
N LYS A 201 -17.42 -47.90 -5.39
CA LYS A 201 -17.27 -47.04 -4.22
C LYS A 201 -17.16 -45.60 -4.68
N SER A 202 -18.31 -44.94 -4.63
CA SER A 202 -18.46 -43.51 -4.40
C SER A 202 -17.49 -43.05 -3.31
N ALA A 203 -16.33 -42.56 -3.71
CA ALA A 203 -15.46 -41.77 -2.84
C ALA A 203 -15.94 -40.33 -2.94
N SER A 204 -16.71 -39.90 -1.95
CA SER A 204 -16.94 -38.48 -1.67
C SER A 204 -15.60 -37.89 -1.22
N THR A 205 -14.80 -37.41 -2.16
CA THR A 205 -13.64 -36.57 -1.87
C THR A 205 -14.17 -35.22 -1.41
N THR A 206 -14.13 -34.96 -0.11
CA THR A 206 -14.06 -33.59 0.39
C THR A 206 -12.78 -32.98 -0.18
N ALA A 207 -12.91 -32.25 -1.29
CA ALA A 207 -11.79 -31.60 -1.96
C ALA A 207 -11.12 -30.65 -0.97
N SER A 208 -9.86 -30.93 -0.62
CA SER A 208 -9.01 -29.96 0.06
C SER A 208 -8.93 -28.72 -0.82
N ASN A 209 -9.36 -27.58 -0.28
CA ASN A 209 -9.53 -26.31 -1.00
C ASN A 209 -8.17 -25.61 -1.25
N GLN A 210 -7.16 -26.38 -1.66
CA GLN A 210 -5.79 -25.95 -1.80
C GLN A 210 -5.47 -25.55 -3.25
N PRO A 211 -4.64 -24.53 -3.45
CA PRO A 211 -4.29 -24.06 -4.78
C PRO A 211 -3.39 -25.05 -5.51
N HIS A 212 -3.50 -25.09 -6.84
CA HIS A 212 -2.77 -26.04 -7.68
C HIS A 212 -1.24 -25.87 -7.64
N TYR A 213 -0.76 -24.62 -7.59
CA TYR A 213 0.66 -24.25 -7.55
C TYR A 213 0.97 -23.39 -6.32
N PRO A 214 0.98 -23.98 -5.11
CA PRO A 214 1.30 -23.24 -3.89
C PRO A 214 2.79 -22.86 -3.86
N PHE A 215 3.10 -21.60 -3.55
CA PHE A 215 4.47 -21.09 -3.39
C PHE A 215 4.62 -20.31 -2.08
N ARG A 216 5.79 -20.44 -1.44
CA ARG A 216 6.07 -19.80 -0.14
C ARG A 216 7.08 -18.67 -0.24
N ASP A 217 8.11 -18.88 -1.05
CA ASP A 217 9.24 -17.97 -1.24
C ASP A 217 9.47 -17.70 -2.72
N ALA A 218 10.20 -16.63 -3.05
CA ALA A 218 10.47 -16.23 -4.43
C ALA A 218 11.20 -17.35 -5.19
N ALA A 219 12.11 -18.07 -4.50
CA ALA A 219 12.77 -19.25 -5.03
C ALA A 219 11.77 -20.33 -5.50
N SER A 220 10.77 -20.67 -4.67
CA SER A 220 9.74 -21.65 -5.02
C SER A 220 8.85 -21.19 -6.17
N LEU A 221 8.51 -19.89 -6.22
CA LEU A 221 7.72 -19.31 -7.31
C LEU A 221 8.44 -19.47 -8.65
N ILE A 222 9.72 -19.11 -8.73
CA ILE A 222 10.50 -19.22 -9.97
C ILE A 222 10.68 -20.68 -10.37
N ASN A 223 10.94 -21.58 -9.42
CA ASN A 223 11.06 -23.00 -9.71
C ASN A 223 9.78 -23.58 -10.30
N LEU A 224 8.60 -23.16 -9.81
CA LEU A 224 7.32 -23.57 -10.36
C LEU A 224 7.07 -22.99 -11.76
N CYS A 225 7.43 -21.73 -12.00
CA CYS A 225 7.35 -21.12 -13.32
C CYS A 225 8.22 -21.89 -14.34
N ARG A 226 9.46 -22.21 -13.98
CA ARG A 226 10.38 -23.00 -14.82
C ARG A 226 9.89 -24.42 -15.06
N LYS A 227 9.43 -25.10 -14.01
CA LYS A 227 8.98 -26.50 -14.08
C LYS A 227 7.75 -26.67 -14.98
N ASN A 228 6.80 -25.73 -14.91
CA ASN A 228 5.54 -25.82 -15.63
C ASN A 228 5.53 -24.98 -16.93
N ASN A 229 6.61 -24.25 -17.22
CA ASN A 229 6.71 -23.34 -18.35
C ASN A 229 5.56 -22.29 -18.39
N LEU A 230 5.29 -21.69 -17.23
CA LEU A 230 4.24 -20.69 -17.05
C LEU A 230 4.85 -19.35 -16.64
N THR A 231 4.24 -18.24 -17.05
CA THR A 231 4.54 -16.93 -16.47
C THR A 231 4.02 -16.82 -15.04
N ILE A 232 4.52 -15.85 -14.27
CA ILE A 232 4.03 -15.59 -12.91
C ILE A 232 2.52 -15.30 -12.92
N ALA A 233 2.05 -14.48 -13.87
CA ALA A 233 0.63 -14.17 -14.02
C ALA A 233 -0.22 -15.42 -14.33
N GLN A 234 0.25 -16.28 -15.24
CA GLN A 234 -0.45 -17.53 -15.58
C GLN A 234 -0.50 -18.51 -14.41
N LEU A 235 0.59 -18.60 -13.63
CA LEU A 235 0.64 -19.45 -12.44
C LEU A 235 -0.40 -18.99 -11.39
N VAL A 236 -0.50 -17.67 -11.14
CA VAL A 236 -1.53 -17.13 -10.23
C VAL A 236 -2.93 -17.33 -10.81
N TYR A 237 -3.11 -17.14 -12.12
CA TYR A 237 -4.40 -17.37 -12.78
C TYR A 237 -4.89 -18.82 -12.58
N GLU A 238 -4.03 -19.81 -12.76
CA GLU A 238 -4.36 -21.23 -12.52
C GLU A 238 -4.62 -21.52 -11.03
N ASN A 239 -3.94 -20.82 -10.12
CA ASN A 239 -4.25 -20.90 -8.70
C ASN A 239 -5.64 -20.34 -8.38
N GLU A 240 -6.02 -19.19 -8.93
CA GLU A 240 -7.35 -18.60 -8.74
C GLU A 240 -8.45 -19.51 -9.30
N LYS A 241 -8.21 -20.16 -10.46
CA LYS A 241 -9.12 -21.18 -11.03
C LYS A 241 -9.31 -22.36 -10.09
N SER A 242 -8.24 -22.83 -9.44
CA SER A 242 -8.32 -23.96 -8.51
C SER A 242 -9.12 -23.67 -7.24
N LEU A 243 -9.35 -22.40 -6.90
CA LEU A 243 -10.19 -21.97 -5.77
C LEU A 243 -11.69 -21.92 -6.11
N GLY A 244 -12.09 -22.36 -7.31
CA GLY A 244 -13.48 -22.46 -7.74
C GLY A 244 -14.01 -21.25 -8.51
N TYR A 245 -13.16 -20.31 -8.91
CA TYR A 245 -13.55 -19.22 -9.80
C TYR A 245 -13.55 -19.66 -11.27
N SER A 246 -14.58 -19.27 -12.00
CA SER A 246 -14.60 -19.40 -13.47
C SER A 246 -13.73 -18.35 -14.14
N GLU A 247 -13.30 -18.63 -15.38
CA GLU A 247 -12.45 -17.73 -16.17
C GLU A 247 -13.09 -16.35 -16.36
N ASP A 248 -14.39 -16.32 -16.66
CA ASP A 248 -15.17 -15.08 -16.79
C ASP A 248 -15.23 -14.30 -15.47
N GLN A 249 -15.40 -14.98 -14.34
CA GLN A 249 -15.45 -14.31 -13.03
C GLN A 249 -14.11 -13.67 -12.67
N ILE A 250 -12.99 -14.35 -12.96
CA ILE A 250 -11.65 -13.80 -12.70
C ILE A 250 -11.45 -12.54 -13.55
N TYR A 251 -11.74 -12.63 -14.86
CA TYR A 251 -11.59 -11.52 -15.79
C TYR A 251 -12.45 -10.32 -15.37
N GLN A 252 -13.74 -10.52 -15.11
CA GLN A 252 -14.66 -9.46 -14.69
C GLN A 252 -14.24 -8.79 -13.37
N LYS A 253 -13.76 -9.56 -12.39
CA LYS A 253 -13.29 -9.01 -11.11
C LYS A 253 -12.02 -8.18 -11.27
N ILE A 254 -11.06 -8.65 -12.06
CA ILE A 254 -9.81 -7.92 -12.33
C ILE A 254 -10.11 -6.61 -13.05
N LEU A 255 -10.96 -6.65 -14.08
CA LEU A 255 -11.38 -5.43 -14.78
C LEU A 255 -12.14 -4.49 -13.87
N ARG A 256 -13.00 -5.00 -12.97
CA ARG A 256 -13.70 -4.17 -11.99
C ARG A 256 -12.72 -3.46 -11.05
N ILE A 257 -11.67 -4.14 -10.59
CA ILE A 257 -10.60 -3.55 -9.79
C ILE A 257 -9.94 -2.40 -10.56
N TRP A 258 -9.56 -2.65 -11.81
CA TRP A 258 -8.95 -1.62 -12.66
C TRP A 258 -9.89 -0.43 -12.91
N GLN A 259 -11.17 -0.70 -13.18
CA GLN A 259 -12.15 0.34 -13.40
C GLN A 259 -12.28 1.27 -12.18
N VAL A 260 -12.38 0.72 -10.97
CA VAL A 260 -12.46 1.52 -9.74
C VAL A 260 -11.16 2.29 -9.49
N MET A 261 -10.01 1.70 -9.80
CA MET A 261 -8.72 2.38 -9.76
C MET A 261 -8.69 3.60 -10.70
N ASP A 262 -9.14 3.44 -11.94
CA ASP A 262 -9.17 4.53 -12.94
C ASP A 262 -10.20 5.61 -12.58
N GLU A 263 -11.38 5.21 -12.12
CA GLU A 263 -12.42 6.12 -11.61
C GLU A 263 -11.89 6.97 -10.45
N SER A 264 -11.10 6.40 -9.54
CA SER A 264 -10.51 7.14 -8.41
C SER A 264 -9.49 8.21 -8.85
N ILE A 265 -8.76 7.97 -9.95
CA ILE A 265 -7.88 8.96 -10.57
C ILE A 265 -8.73 10.07 -11.19
N LEU A 266 -9.75 9.69 -11.95
CA LEU A 266 -10.63 10.60 -12.66
C LEU A 266 -11.34 11.57 -11.70
N GLU A 267 -11.91 11.05 -10.62
CA GLU A 267 -12.59 11.84 -9.57
C GLU A 267 -11.70 12.96 -9.05
N SER A 268 -10.44 12.65 -8.71
CA SER A 268 -9.51 13.63 -8.16
C SER A 268 -9.04 14.65 -9.19
N VAL A 269 -8.79 14.21 -10.43
CA VAL A 269 -8.33 15.09 -11.51
C VAL A 269 -9.41 16.08 -11.93
N GLN A 270 -10.69 15.67 -11.88
CA GLN A 270 -11.85 16.52 -12.18
C GLN A 270 -12.26 17.42 -11.01
N ALA A 271 -11.70 17.23 -9.81
CA ALA A 271 -12.01 18.04 -8.65
C ALA A 271 -11.66 19.53 -8.89
N PRO A 272 -12.36 20.47 -8.22
CA PRO A 272 -12.06 21.89 -8.31
C PRO A 272 -10.59 22.18 -7.92
N PRO A 273 -9.85 23.01 -8.68
CA PRO A 273 -8.41 23.25 -8.45
C PRO A 273 -8.06 23.82 -7.07
N ASP A 274 -8.99 24.52 -6.43
CA ASP A 274 -8.81 25.15 -5.11
C ASP A 274 -9.41 24.31 -3.97
N SER A 275 -9.80 23.06 -4.24
CA SER A 275 -10.37 22.17 -3.22
C SER A 275 -9.33 21.81 -2.14
N ILE A 276 -9.81 21.70 -0.90
CA ILE A 276 -9.01 21.44 0.29
C ILE A 276 -9.38 20.06 0.83
N LEU A 277 -8.39 19.27 1.21
CA LEU A 277 -8.58 17.97 1.86
C LEU A 277 -9.13 18.16 3.27
N PRO A 278 -10.04 17.27 3.72
CA PRO A 278 -10.59 17.33 5.08
C PRO A 278 -9.49 17.07 6.12
N GLY A 279 -9.68 17.56 7.36
CA GLY A 279 -8.73 17.36 8.46
C GLY A 279 -7.99 18.63 8.89
N SER A 280 -7.09 18.50 9.87
CA SER A 280 -6.43 19.63 10.54
C SER A 280 -5.41 20.35 9.66
N LEU A 281 -4.83 19.67 8.67
CA LEU A 281 -3.75 20.20 7.82
C LEU A 281 -4.24 21.14 6.72
N LYS A 282 -5.52 21.08 6.34
CA LYS A 282 -6.11 21.90 5.26
C LYS A 282 -5.25 21.92 3.99
N LEU A 283 -4.75 20.76 3.57
CA LEU A 283 -3.89 20.64 2.39
C LEU A 283 -4.71 20.86 1.10
N HIS A 284 -4.19 21.64 0.16
CA HIS A 284 -4.82 21.82 -1.15
C HIS A 284 -4.59 20.60 -2.05
N ARG A 285 -5.62 20.24 -2.84
CA ARG A 285 -5.47 19.25 -3.90
C ARG A 285 -4.53 19.77 -4.99
N ARG A 286 -3.56 18.95 -5.38
CA ARG A 286 -2.54 19.23 -6.40
C ARG A 286 -2.86 18.53 -7.72
N ALA A 287 -3.54 17.38 -7.68
CA ALA A 287 -3.79 16.58 -8.88
C ALA A 287 -4.48 17.35 -10.03
N PRO A 288 -5.55 18.16 -9.80
CA PRO A 288 -6.20 18.89 -10.88
C PRO A 288 -5.25 19.84 -11.63
N THR A 289 -4.42 20.57 -10.88
CA THR A 289 -3.49 21.54 -11.45
C THR A 289 -2.34 20.85 -12.18
N LEU A 290 -1.82 19.75 -11.63
CA LEU A 290 -0.76 18.95 -12.26
C LEU A 290 -1.25 18.32 -13.56
N TYR A 291 -2.42 17.70 -13.57
CA TYR A 291 -2.99 17.08 -14.76
C TYR A 291 -3.34 18.11 -15.84
N LYS A 292 -3.90 19.26 -15.46
CA LYS A 292 -4.13 20.38 -16.40
C LYS A 292 -2.83 20.90 -17.01
N ARG A 293 -1.72 20.88 -16.26
CA ARG A 293 -0.41 21.29 -16.77
C ARG A 293 0.16 20.29 -17.78
N LEU A 294 -0.01 18.99 -17.55
CA LEU A 294 0.39 17.92 -18.47
C LEU A 294 -0.38 17.98 -19.78
N THR A 295 -1.69 18.22 -19.71
CA THR A 295 -2.56 18.30 -20.89
C THR A 295 -2.47 19.63 -21.63
N ARG A 296 -1.84 20.65 -21.02
CA ARG A 296 -1.64 21.98 -21.62
C ARG A 296 -0.63 21.91 -22.76
N GLY A 297 -1.14 21.78 -23.98
CA GLY A 297 -0.34 21.78 -25.21
C GLY A 297 -0.68 20.65 -26.17
N LEU A 298 -1.43 19.63 -25.73
CA LEU A 298 -1.95 18.57 -26.60
C LEU A 298 -3.00 19.09 -27.60
N TYR A 299 -3.73 20.14 -27.20
CA TYR A 299 -4.54 20.96 -28.10
C TYR A 299 -4.27 22.45 -27.81
N PRO A 300 -3.88 23.27 -28.80
CA PRO A 300 -3.78 24.71 -28.62
C PRO A 300 -5.19 25.33 -28.60
N SER A 301 -5.86 25.26 -27.46
CA SER A 301 -7.04 26.09 -27.21
C SER A 301 -6.58 27.54 -27.00
N HIS A 302 -6.74 28.34 -28.06
CA HIS A 302 -6.61 29.80 -28.13
C HIS A 302 -5.51 30.40 -27.24
N THR A 303 -4.28 30.38 -27.75
CA THR A 303 -3.30 31.41 -27.39
C THR A 303 -3.95 32.78 -27.59
N PRO A 304 -3.96 33.68 -26.59
CA PRO A 304 -4.09 35.10 -26.89
C PRO A 304 -2.88 35.40 -27.76
N ARG A 305 -3.15 35.69 -29.03
CA ARG A 305 -2.20 36.11 -30.05
C ARG A 305 -1.16 37.02 -29.40
N ALA A 306 0.08 36.56 -29.32
CA ALA A 306 1.20 37.39 -28.91
C ALA A 306 1.15 38.72 -29.70
N PRO A 307 1.38 39.87 -29.07
CA PRO A 307 1.33 41.13 -29.79
C PRO A 307 2.39 41.07 -30.88
N LYS A 308 1.94 41.15 -32.15
CA LYS A 308 2.85 41.33 -33.28
C LYS A 308 3.65 42.59 -32.98
N LEU A 309 4.96 42.44 -32.78
CA LEU A 309 5.90 43.55 -32.89
C LEU A 309 5.75 44.09 -34.33
N ARG A 310 5.00 45.19 -34.46
CA ARG A 310 5.03 45.99 -35.68
C ARG A 310 6.40 46.67 -35.73
N HIS A 311 7.23 46.21 -36.66
CA HIS A 311 8.26 47.07 -37.21
C HIS A 311 7.53 48.20 -37.96
N GLU A 312 7.50 49.39 -37.35
CA GLU A 312 7.33 50.61 -38.13
C GLU A 312 8.72 51.06 -38.57
N GLU A 313 8.87 51.15 -39.89
CA GLU A 313 10.03 51.65 -40.58
C GLU A 313 10.23 53.13 -40.24
N ASN A 314 11.47 53.48 -39.93
CA ASN A 314 11.91 54.86 -39.86
C ASN A 314 11.89 55.48 -41.26
N SER A 315 11.19 56.61 -41.41
CA SER A 315 11.57 57.63 -42.39
C SER A 315 11.54 59.03 -41.76
N SER A 316 12.74 59.49 -41.42
CA SER A 316 13.23 60.87 -41.55
C SER A 316 12.28 62.03 -41.20
N SER A 317 12.70 62.89 -40.27
CA SER A 317 13.58 64.01 -40.63
C SER A 317 13.71 65.04 -39.50
N ASN A 318 14.93 65.60 -39.44
CA ASN A 318 15.26 66.97 -39.03
C ASN A 318 15.38 67.27 -37.52
N THR A 319 16.63 67.40 -37.05
CA THR A 319 17.34 68.68 -36.75
C THR A 319 16.80 69.31 -35.46
N SER A 320 17.55 69.83 -34.50
CA SER A 320 18.96 70.11 -34.27
C SER A 320 18.97 70.87 -32.94
N GLU A 321 20.07 70.80 -32.17
CA GLU A 321 20.40 71.75 -31.09
C GLU A 321 19.46 71.76 -29.86
N SER A 322 19.84 72.16 -28.65
CA SER A 322 21.08 72.36 -27.93
C SER A 322 20.68 72.60 -26.46
N SER A 323 21.65 72.58 -25.55
CA SER A 323 21.66 73.27 -24.25
C SER A 323 20.87 72.67 -23.05
N SER A 324 21.66 72.07 -22.16
CA SER A 324 21.72 72.31 -20.72
C SER A 324 20.73 73.29 -20.07
N ALA A 325 20.09 72.88 -18.97
CA ALA A 325 20.19 73.57 -17.67
C ALA A 325 19.45 72.82 -16.54
N LYS A 326 20.00 72.96 -15.34
CA LYS A 326 19.53 72.43 -14.06
C LYS A 326 18.31 73.21 -13.54
N SER A 327 17.47 72.53 -12.75
CA SER A 327 17.15 72.84 -11.34
C SER A 327 15.66 72.85 -10.97
N ASN A 328 15.45 72.24 -9.81
CA ASN A 328 14.60 72.65 -8.69
C ASN A 328 13.07 72.40 -8.66
N THR A 329 12.74 71.62 -7.62
CA THR A 329 11.71 71.81 -6.59
C THR A 329 10.23 71.62 -6.92
N LYS A 330 9.73 70.50 -6.38
CA LYS A 330 8.50 70.30 -5.57
C LYS A 330 7.35 71.31 -5.74
N GLY A 331 6.17 70.77 -6.05
CA GLY A 331 4.90 71.30 -5.53
C GLY A 331 3.63 70.87 -6.25
N VAL A 332 2.84 70.03 -5.56
CA VAL A 332 1.37 69.93 -5.59
C VAL A 332 0.71 68.88 -6.52
N THR A 333 -0.15 68.12 -5.84
CA THR A 333 -1.02 66.98 -6.12
C THR A 333 -2.19 67.19 -7.09
N ARG A 334 -2.56 66.13 -7.84
CA ARG A 334 -3.97 65.73 -8.09
C ARG A 334 -4.12 64.27 -8.56
N THR A 335 -4.68 63.45 -7.66
CA THR A 335 -5.71 62.40 -7.83
C THR A 335 -5.66 61.39 -9.01
N GLU A 336 -5.35 60.14 -8.62
CA GLU A 336 -5.96 58.83 -8.96
C GLU A 336 -6.75 58.63 -10.27
N ALA A 337 -6.30 57.65 -11.08
CA ALA A 337 -7.02 56.38 -11.32
C ALA A 337 -6.22 55.52 -12.32
N GLY A 338 -5.61 54.42 -11.85
CA GLY A 338 -4.83 53.51 -12.68
C GLY A 338 -4.90 52.08 -12.16
N ILE A 339 -5.67 51.26 -12.86
CA ILE A 339 -5.98 49.85 -12.61
C ILE A 339 -4.69 49.04 -12.37
N GLY A 340 -4.51 48.57 -11.14
CA GLY A 340 -3.37 47.78 -10.71
C GLY A 340 -3.51 46.31 -11.08
N ILE A 341 -2.75 45.84 -12.08
CA ILE A 341 -2.39 44.43 -12.19
C ILE A 341 -1.29 44.17 -11.15
N ALA A 342 -1.65 43.54 -10.05
CA ALA A 342 -0.73 43.13 -9.00
C ALA A 342 0.25 42.07 -9.55
N LYS A 343 1.39 42.52 -10.10
CA LYS A 343 2.56 41.66 -10.31
C LYS A 343 3.03 41.20 -8.94
N ARG A 344 2.80 39.92 -8.64
CA ARG A 344 3.33 39.20 -7.49
C ARG A 344 4.84 39.45 -7.43
N ARG A 345 5.30 40.35 -6.55
CA ARG A 345 6.72 40.69 -6.39
C ARG A 345 7.42 39.44 -5.84
N LEU A 346 8.36 38.90 -6.61
CA LEU A 346 9.27 37.85 -6.16
C LEU A 346 10.01 38.33 -4.90
N PRO A 347 10.34 37.45 -3.94
CA PRO A 347 11.11 37.83 -2.76
C PRO A 347 12.42 38.47 -3.19
N ARG A 348 12.73 39.65 -2.64
CA ARG A 348 14.02 40.31 -2.88
C ARG A 348 15.14 39.38 -2.41
N VAL A 349 16.00 38.99 -3.34
CA VAL A 349 17.32 38.46 -3.00
C VAL A 349 18.01 39.49 -2.11
N HIS A 350 18.44 39.08 -0.92
CA HIS A 350 19.32 39.91 -0.09
C HIS A 350 20.69 39.96 -0.78
N GLY A 351 20.95 41.03 -1.53
CA GLY A 351 22.16 41.24 -2.31
C GLY A 351 22.01 42.48 -3.22
N SER A 352 23.13 42.99 -3.73
CA SER A 352 23.12 44.06 -4.74
C SER A 352 22.26 43.64 -5.94
N LEU A 353 21.43 44.56 -6.45
CA LEU A 353 20.66 44.36 -7.69
C LEU A 353 21.59 44.05 -8.88
N ASP A 354 22.82 44.54 -8.81
CA ASP A 354 23.91 44.26 -9.74
C ASP A 354 24.86 43.22 -9.10
N HIS A 355 24.51 41.94 -9.23
CA HIS A 355 25.41 40.85 -8.88
C HIS A 355 26.10 40.36 -10.17
N PRO A 356 27.44 40.23 -10.23
CA PRO A 356 28.17 39.85 -11.44
C PRO A 356 27.82 38.44 -11.95
N ILE A 357 27.18 37.64 -11.10
CA ILE A 357 26.61 36.34 -11.45
C ILE A 357 25.08 36.48 -11.37
N ALA A 358 24.41 36.62 -12.51
CA ALA A 358 22.95 36.58 -12.55
C ALA A 358 22.45 35.19 -12.11
N PRO A 359 21.32 35.08 -11.37
CA PRO A 359 20.70 33.80 -11.13
C PRO A 359 20.38 33.15 -12.49
N PRO A 360 20.51 31.82 -12.63
CA PRO A 360 20.22 31.15 -13.88
C PRO A 360 18.78 31.47 -14.31
N PRO A 361 18.53 31.64 -15.62
CA PRO A 361 17.18 31.89 -16.11
C PRO A 361 16.28 30.75 -15.68
N TYR A 362 15.02 31.07 -15.35
CA TYR A 362 14.03 30.06 -14.96
C TYR A 362 13.86 29.04 -16.10
N ARG A 363 14.32 27.81 -15.89
CA ARG A 363 14.07 26.67 -16.78
C ARG A 363 12.82 25.95 -16.29
N ARG A 364 11.93 25.59 -17.21
CA ARG A 364 10.82 24.69 -16.89
C ARG A 364 11.41 23.29 -16.67
N ALA A 365 11.35 22.81 -15.43
CA ALA A 365 11.63 21.41 -15.11
C ALA A 365 10.34 20.60 -15.34
N THR A 366 10.05 20.27 -16.59
CA THR A 366 8.93 19.41 -16.97
C THR A 366 9.48 18.08 -17.44
N PHE A 367 9.10 17.01 -16.75
CA PHE A 367 9.51 15.64 -17.07
C PHE A 367 8.20 14.87 -17.30
N PRO A 368 7.72 14.77 -18.55
CA PRO A 368 6.36 14.31 -18.85
C PRO A 368 5.98 12.99 -18.16
N ASP A 369 6.85 11.98 -18.24
CA ASP A 369 6.60 10.65 -17.67
C ASP A 369 6.49 10.70 -16.15
N MET A 370 7.44 11.38 -15.50
CA MET A 370 7.46 11.55 -14.03
C MET A 370 6.29 12.40 -13.55
N ASP A 371 5.99 13.49 -14.26
CA ASP A 371 4.87 14.37 -13.95
C ASP A 371 3.53 13.61 -14.09
N TYR A 372 3.40 12.71 -15.06
CA TYR A 372 2.21 11.86 -15.27
C TYR A 372 2.02 10.87 -14.11
N LEU A 373 3.07 10.13 -13.74
CA LEU A 373 3.04 9.22 -12.60
C LEU A 373 2.69 9.94 -11.31
N ASN A 374 3.32 11.10 -11.07
CA ASN A 374 3.04 11.94 -9.92
C ASN A 374 1.58 12.39 -9.91
N ALA A 375 1.06 12.87 -11.04
CA ALA A 375 -0.32 13.33 -11.14
C ALA A 375 -1.32 12.21 -10.80
N CYS A 376 -1.11 11.00 -11.34
CA CYS A 376 -1.99 9.85 -11.10
C CYS A 376 -1.89 9.33 -9.66
N ALA A 377 -0.68 9.16 -9.13
CA ALA A 377 -0.50 8.67 -7.76
C ALA A 377 -1.04 9.65 -6.72
N ILE A 378 -0.81 10.96 -6.92
CA ILE A 378 -1.36 12.00 -6.07
C ILE A 378 -2.89 12.02 -6.18
N ALA A 379 -3.46 11.86 -7.38
CA ALA A 379 -4.90 11.83 -7.59
C ALA A 379 -5.59 10.78 -6.70
N VAL A 380 -5.12 9.52 -6.74
CA VAL A 380 -5.70 8.42 -5.95
C VAL A 380 -5.56 8.68 -4.45
N ASN A 381 -4.39 9.13 -3.99
CA ASN A 381 -4.20 9.40 -2.57
C ASN A 381 -4.98 10.63 -2.07
N GLU A 382 -5.24 11.62 -2.92
CA GLU A 382 -6.14 12.74 -2.63
C GLU A 382 -7.60 12.27 -2.54
N THR A 383 -8.03 11.35 -3.43
CA THR A 383 -9.34 10.69 -3.34
C THR A 383 -9.49 9.92 -2.04
N ASN A 384 -8.49 9.10 -1.68
CA ASN A 384 -8.45 8.39 -0.40
C ASN A 384 -8.53 9.34 0.80
N ALA A 385 -7.71 10.39 0.81
CA ALA A 385 -7.69 11.38 1.90
C ALA A 385 -9.01 12.15 2.05
N SER A 386 -9.80 12.23 0.99
CA SER A 386 -11.13 12.84 0.99
C SER A 386 -12.27 11.90 1.38
N GLY A 387 -11.99 10.60 1.56
CA GLY A 387 -13.00 9.58 1.84
C GLY A 387 -13.72 9.07 0.59
N GLY A 388 -13.16 9.30 -0.60
CA GLY A 388 -13.67 8.76 -1.86
C GLY A 388 -13.40 7.25 -2.01
N ARG A 389 -13.93 6.65 -3.08
CA ARG A 389 -13.78 5.21 -3.33
C ARG A 389 -12.38 4.92 -3.83
N VAL A 390 -11.69 3.98 -3.18
CA VAL A 390 -10.33 3.55 -3.55
C VAL A 390 -10.17 2.04 -3.42
N VAL A 391 -9.23 1.48 -4.16
CA VAL A 391 -8.85 0.07 -4.05
C VAL A 391 -7.58 -0.07 -3.22
N THR A 392 -7.55 -1.02 -2.30
CA THR A 392 -6.36 -1.34 -1.50
C THR A 392 -5.25 -1.90 -2.38
N ALA A 393 -4.02 -1.39 -2.24
CA ALA A 393 -2.89 -1.90 -3.01
C ALA A 393 -1.53 -1.76 -2.28
N PRO A 394 -1.25 -2.52 -1.20
CA PRO A 394 -2.12 -3.46 -0.50
C PRO A 394 -2.95 -2.81 0.61
N THR A 395 -2.75 -1.52 0.89
CA THR A 395 -3.55 -0.73 1.85
C THR A 395 -4.02 0.57 1.22
N ASN A 396 -4.99 1.24 1.84
CA ASN A 396 -5.47 2.54 1.36
C ASN A 396 -4.36 3.62 1.38
N GLY A 397 -3.41 3.52 2.32
CA GLY A 397 -2.27 4.45 2.41
C GLY A 397 -1.31 4.35 1.21
N ALA A 398 -1.22 3.18 0.58
CA ALA A 398 -0.36 2.89 -0.58
C ALA A 398 -1.13 2.73 -1.90
N ALA A 399 -2.42 3.12 -1.92
CA ALA A 399 -3.33 2.85 -3.03
C ALA A 399 -2.94 3.52 -4.36
N GLY A 400 -2.10 4.56 -4.36
CA GLY A 400 -1.81 5.33 -5.58
C GLY A 400 -0.73 4.74 -6.48
N ILE A 401 0.13 3.85 -5.99
CA ILE A 401 1.30 3.37 -6.75
C ILE A 401 0.90 2.46 -7.91
N ILE A 402 0.16 1.38 -7.61
CA ILE A 402 -0.31 0.40 -8.59
C ILE A 402 -1.11 1.05 -9.72
N PRO A 403 -2.17 1.85 -9.46
CA PRO A 403 -2.96 2.44 -10.52
C PRO A 403 -2.19 3.48 -11.33
N ALA A 404 -1.25 4.23 -10.73
CA ALA A 404 -0.42 5.19 -11.47
C ALA A 404 0.50 4.50 -12.48
N VAL A 405 1.17 3.42 -12.06
CA VAL A 405 2.08 2.64 -12.94
C VAL A 405 1.28 1.86 -13.98
N LEU A 406 0.16 1.25 -13.60
CA LEU A 406 -0.72 0.55 -14.54
C LEU A 406 -1.27 1.51 -15.59
N LYS A 407 -1.84 2.67 -15.19
CA LYS A 407 -2.34 3.67 -16.14
C LYS A 407 -1.27 4.15 -17.10
N TYR A 408 -0.06 4.43 -16.60
CA TYR A 408 1.06 4.81 -17.44
C TYR A 408 1.42 3.70 -18.45
N THR A 409 1.42 2.44 -18.03
CA THR A 409 1.69 1.29 -18.90
C THR A 409 0.67 1.19 -20.03
N LEU A 410 -0.63 1.32 -19.70
CA LEU A 410 -1.71 1.20 -20.67
C LEU A 410 -1.74 2.35 -21.68
N GLU A 411 -1.44 3.58 -21.25
CA GLU A 411 -1.56 4.78 -22.10
C GLU A 411 -0.35 5.00 -23.01
N PHE A 412 0.85 4.60 -22.56
CA PHE A 412 2.08 4.94 -23.27
C PHE A 412 2.87 3.76 -23.83
N ILE A 413 2.59 2.53 -23.38
CA ILE A 413 3.41 1.36 -23.73
C ILE A 413 2.60 0.20 -24.31
N SER A 414 1.43 -0.08 -23.74
CA SER A 414 0.62 -1.26 -24.08
C SER A 414 0.00 -1.16 -25.47
N ASP A 415 0.13 -2.23 -26.26
CA ASP A 415 -0.61 -2.44 -27.51
C ASP A 415 -1.92 -3.24 -27.27
N ASP A 416 -2.01 -3.97 -26.15
CA ASP A 416 -3.15 -4.82 -25.76
C ASP A 416 -3.52 -4.58 -24.28
N PRO A 417 -4.32 -3.53 -23.99
CA PRO A 417 -4.63 -3.12 -22.63
C PRO A 417 -5.33 -4.19 -21.80
N GLU A 418 -6.20 -5.01 -22.41
CA GLU A 418 -6.95 -6.03 -21.67
C GLU A 418 -6.03 -7.10 -21.12
N ARG A 419 -5.11 -7.60 -21.95
CA ARG A 419 -4.12 -8.59 -21.54
C ARG A 419 -3.14 -8.03 -20.51
N ASP A 420 -2.71 -6.79 -20.70
CA ASP A 420 -1.71 -6.18 -19.81
C ASP A 420 -2.29 -5.86 -18.44
N VAL A 421 -3.57 -5.47 -18.33
CA VAL A 421 -4.25 -5.33 -17.05
C VAL A 421 -4.22 -6.65 -16.26
N LEU A 422 -4.54 -7.77 -16.91
CA LEU A 422 -4.48 -9.09 -16.26
C LEU A 422 -3.06 -9.44 -15.83
N THR A 423 -2.10 -9.31 -16.74
CA THR A 423 -0.69 -9.64 -16.49
C THR A 423 -0.13 -8.81 -15.33
N PHE A 424 -0.44 -7.51 -15.32
CA PHE A 424 0.01 -6.58 -14.30
C PHE A 424 -0.57 -6.92 -12.94
N LEU A 425 -1.89 -7.02 -12.81
CA LEU A 425 -2.55 -7.22 -11.52
C LEU A 425 -2.28 -8.61 -10.93
N LEU A 426 -2.21 -9.66 -11.76
CA LEU A 426 -1.87 -11.01 -11.28
C LEU A 426 -0.40 -11.12 -10.86
N THR A 427 0.52 -10.49 -11.58
CA THR A 427 1.94 -10.46 -11.18
C THR A 427 2.14 -9.64 -9.91
N ALA A 428 1.50 -8.47 -9.81
CA ALA A 428 1.49 -7.65 -8.59
C ALA A 428 0.96 -8.47 -7.40
N ALA A 429 -0.12 -9.23 -7.59
CA ALA A 429 -0.68 -10.10 -6.56
C ALA A 429 0.33 -11.18 -6.13
N ALA A 430 1.02 -11.84 -7.07
CA ALA A 430 2.05 -12.84 -6.76
C ALA A 430 3.14 -12.28 -5.82
N ILE A 431 3.64 -11.08 -6.15
CA ILE A 431 4.66 -10.39 -5.36
C ILE A 431 4.10 -10.00 -3.98
N GLY A 432 2.89 -9.46 -3.93
CA GLY A 432 2.20 -9.13 -2.67
C GLY A 432 2.02 -10.35 -1.76
N MET A 433 1.73 -11.54 -2.34
CA MET A 433 1.63 -12.79 -1.59
C MET A 433 2.96 -13.20 -0.94
N LEU A 434 4.11 -12.96 -1.60
CA LEU A 434 5.43 -13.24 -1.01
C LEU A 434 5.69 -12.39 0.23
N TYR A 435 5.29 -11.12 0.20
CA TYR A 435 5.36 -10.25 1.37
C TYR A 435 4.41 -10.72 2.46
N LYS A 436 3.16 -11.04 2.17
CA LYS A 436 2.17 -11.47 3.18
C LYS A 436 2.48 -12.81 3.85
N ARG A 437 3.00 -13.80 3.11
CA ARG A 437 3.41 -15.12 3.68
C ARG A 437 4.69 -15.04 4.51
N GLY A 438 5.45 -13.96 4.30
CA GLY A 438 6.71 -13.75 4.96
C GLY A 438 6.67 -12.75 6.11
N ALA A 439 5.88 -11.71 5.94
CA ALA A 439 5.93 -10.49 6.70
C ALA A 439 4.54 -9.88 6.77
N THR A 440 4.40 -8.93 7.66
CA THR A 440 3.16 -8.21 7.87
C THR A 440 2.99 -7.16 6.77
N ILE A 441 1.80 -7.05 6.18
CA ILE A 441 1.43 -5.96 5.23
C ILE A 441 0.79 -4.77 5.96
N SER A 442 0.73 -4.82 7.28
CA SER A 442 0.18 -3.76 8.12
C SER A 442 1.28 -2.76 8.47
N ALA A 443 1.00 -1.46 8.27
CA ALA A 443 1.85 -0.41 8.82
C ALA A 443 2.11 -0.63 10.31
N ALA A 444 1.10 -1.10 11.04
CA ALA A 444 1.17 -1.30 12.47
C ALA A 444 2.29 -2.25 12.92
N GLU A 445 2.69 -3.15 12.05
CA GLU A 445 3.68 -4.18 12.37
C GLU A 445 5.02 -3.90 11.65
N GLY A 446 4.98 -3.33 10.45
CA GLY A 446 6.15 -3.15 9.57
C GLY A 446 6.48 -1.72 9.14
N GLY A 447 5.77 -0.71 9.63
CA GLY A 447 5.92 0.68 9.18
C GLY A 447 5.48 0.89 7.73
N CYS A 448 5.82 2.03 7.14
CA CYS A 448 5.36 2.38 5.79
C CYS A 448 6.10 1.57 4.70
N MET A 449 7.24 0.94 5.00
CA MET A 449 7.87 -0.03 4.10
C MET A 449 6.98 -1.24 3.81
N ALA A 450 6.15 -1.67 4.77
CA ALA A 450 5.19 -2.76 4.60
C ALA A 450 3.96 -2.37 3.76
N GLU A 451 3.72 -1.09 3.54
CA GLU A 451 2.60 -0.58 2.73
C GLU A 451 3.11 -0.04 1.39
N VAL A 452 3.76 1.13 1.42
CA VAL A 452 4.28 1.84 0.24
C VAL A 452 5.45 1.08 -0.38
N GLY A 453 6.33 0.49 0.44
CA GLY A 453 7.46 -0.29 -0.07
C GLY A 453 7.00 -1.57 -0.79
N VAL A 454 6.04 -2.30 -0.21
CA VAL A 454 5.41 -3.47 -0.83
C VAL A 454 4.69 -3.08 -2.12
N ALA A 455 3.90 -2.01 -2.11
CA ALA A 455 3.22 -1.51 -3.32
C ALA A 455 4.21 -1.11 -4.43
N CYS A 456 5.33 -0.48 -4.08
CA CYS A 456 6.42 -0.16 -5.00
C CYS A 456 7.04 -1.42 -5.62
N SER A 457 7.30 -2.44 -4.80
CA SER A 457 7.83 -3.73 -5.26
C SER A 457 6.85 -4.49 -6.18
N MET A 458 5.57 -4.54 -5.78
CA MET A 458 4.49 -5.11 -6.59
C MET A 458 4.40 -4.44 -7.95
N ALA A 459 4.40 -3.10 -7.99
CA ALA A 459 4.34 -2.33 -9.22
C ALA A 459 5.58 -2.51 -10.10
N ALA A 460 6.78 -2.59 -9.50
CA ALA A 460 8.03 -2.78 -10.24
C ALA A 460 8.06 -4.13 -10.97
N GLY A 461 7.73 -5.22 -10.27
CA GLY A 461 7.70 -6.53 -10.90
C GLY A 461 6.54 -6.70 -11.88
N ALA A 462 5.38 -6.11 -11.62
CA ALA A 462 4.25 -6.11 -12.55
C ALA A 462 4.57 -5.35 -13.85
N PHE A 463 5.20 -4.17 -13.74
CA PHE A 463 5.67 -3.42 -14.90
C PHE A 463 6.69 -4.21 -15.71
N ALA A 464 7.68 -4.82 -15.04
CA ALA A 464 8.67 -5.67 -15.71
C ALA A 464 8.02 -6.84 -16.46
N ALA A 465 6.97 -7.45 -15.90
CA ALA A 465 6.23 -8.52 -16.56
C ALA A 465 5.52 -8.05 -17.84
N CYS A 466 4.90 -6.86 -17.82
CA CYS A 466 4.31 -6.25 -19.02
C CYS A 466 5.36 -5.92 -20.08
N MET A 467 6.60 -5.61 -19.69
CA MET A 467 7.72 -5.41 -20.65
C MET A 467 8.28 -6.73 -21.21
N GLY A 468 7.70 -7.89 -20.85
CA GLY A 468 8.15 -9.19 -21.33
C GLY A 468 9.39 -9.74 -20.61
N ALA A 469 9.67 -9.29 -19.39
CA ALA A 469 10.79 -9.79 -18.59
C ALA A 469 10.64 -11.27 -18.20
N SER A 470 11.77 -11.94 -17.99
CA SER A 470 11.78 -13.30 -17.41
C SER A 470 11.37 -13.28 -15.93
N PRO A 471 10.90 -14.40 -15.35
CA PRO A 471 10.56 -14.48 -13.93
C PRO A 471 11.67 -14.01 -12.97
N GLU A 472 12.93 -14.25 -13.33
CA GLU A 472 14.10 -13.81 -12.56
C GLU A 472 14.30 -12.29 -12.62
N ALA A 473 14.10 -11.68 -13.79
CA ALA A 473 14.15 -10.23 -13.94
C ALA A 473 12.97 -9.54 -13.25
N ILE A 474 11.80 -10.19 -13.21
CA ILE A 474 10.64 -9.73 -12.43
C ILE A 474 10.95 -9.76 -10.92
N GLU A 475 11.56 -10.85 -10.43
CA GLU A 475 12.04 -10.93 -9.04
C GLU A 475 13.05 -9.82 -8.72
N GLN A 476 14.00 -9.58 -9.63
CA GLN A 476 15.00 -8.52 -9.47
C GLN A 476 14.36 -7.13 -9.44
N ALA A 477 13.38 -6.85 -10.31
CA ALA A 477 12.66 -5.57 -10.28
C ALA A 477 11.93 -5.35 -8.95
N ALA A 478 11.27 -6.41 -8.45
CA ALA A 478 10.58 -6.39 -7.16
C ALA A 478 11.56 -6.19 -5.99
N GLU A 479 12.74 -6.79 -6.05
CA GLU A 479 13.80 -6.68 -5.05
C GLU A 479 14.33 -5.24 -4.94
N ILE A 480 14.75 -4.65 -6.06
CA ILE A 480 15.20 -3.24 -6.11
C ILE A 480 14.06 -2.31 -5.63
N GLY A 481 12.82 -2.64 -5.95
CA GLY A 481 11.64 -1.90 -5.52
C GLY A 481 11.49 -1.81 -4.00
N ILE A 482 11.73 -2.90 -3.26
CA ILE A 482 11.64 -2.88 -1.79
C ILE A 482 12.91 -2.34 -1.14
N GLU A 483 14.10 -2.60 -1.71
CA GLU A 483 15.39 -2.17 -1.17
C GLU A 483 15.41 -0.67 -0.87
N HIS A 484 14.93 0.14 -1.82
CA HIS A 484 14.85 1.61 -1.70
C HIS A 484 13.74 2.13 -0.77
N ASN A 485 13.05 1.24 -0.07
CA ASN A 485 11.98 1.56 0.87
C ASN A 485 12.20 0.92 2.25
N LEU A 486 13.25 0.13 2.46
CA LEU A 486 13.58 -0.45 3.76
C LEU A 486 13.82 0.65 4.81
N GLY A 487 13.25 0.45 6.01
CA GLY A 487 13.34 1.41 7.12
C GLY A 487 12.33 2.57 7.08
N LEU A 488 11.45 2.63 6.07
CA LEU A 488 10.39 3.65 6.05
C LEU A 488 9.40 3.45 7.22
N THR A 489 9.38 4.43 8.12
CA THR A 489 8.49 4.53 9.29
C THR A 489 7.08 5.01 8.91
N CYS A 490 6.08 4.72 9.72
CA CYS A 490 4.71 5.21 9.55
C CYS A 490 4.36 6.26 10.63
N ASP A 491 4.84 7.49 10.42
CA ASP A 491 4.56 8.65 11.29
C ASP A 491 3.96 9.82 10.47
N PRO A 492 2.68 9.74 10.09
CA PRO A 492 2.02 10.80 9.34
C PRO A 492 1.58 11.96 10.24
N ILE A 493 1.62 13.18 9.69
CA ILE A 493 1.32 14.39 10.45
C ILE A 493 -0.14 14.38 10.91
N GLY A 494 -0.35 14.48 12.22
CA GLY A 494 -1.68 14.47 12.85
C GLY A 494 -2.42 13.14 12.71
N GLY A 495 -1.72 12.04 12.40
CA GLY A 495 -2.35 10.73 12.15
C GLY A 495 -3.16 10.66 10.86
N LEU A 496 -3.05 11.66 9.98
CA LEU A 496 -3.84 11.75 8.74
C LEU A 496 -3.09 11.12 7.57
N VAL A 497 -3.79 10.37 6.72
CA VAL A 497 -3.23 9.78 5.49
C VAL A 497 -3.09 10.85 4.40
N GLN A 498 -2.28 11.87 4.66
CA GLN A 498 -2.04 13.03 3.79
C GLN A 498 -0.54 13.25 3.61
N ALA A 499 0.14 13.75 4.63
CA ALA A 499 1.58 14.02 4.60
C ALA A 499 2.29 13.09 5.61
N PRO A 500 3.32 12.32 5.21
CA PRO A 500 3.96 12.23 3.89
C PRO A 500 3.34 11.19 2.93
N CYS A 501 2.15 10.65 3.23
CA CYS A 501 1.57 9.53 2.49
C CYS A 501 1.37 9.83 0.99
N ILE A 502 0.87 11.02 0.64
CA ILE A 502 0.64 11.43 -0.76
C ILE A 502 1.97 11.50 -1.51
N GLU A 503 3.00 12.14 -0.94
CA GLU A 503 4.32 12.25 -1.55
C GLU A 503 5.00 10.87 -1.70
N ARG A 504 4.82 9.99 -0.72
CA ARG A 504 5.37 8.62 -0.74
C ARG A 504 4.81 7.79 -1.89
N ASN A 505 3.53 7.94 -2.23
CA ASN A 505 2.94 7.24 -3.38
C ASN A 505 3.47 7.80 -4.71
N ALA A 506 3.60 9.12 -4.82
CA ALA A 506 4.16 9.76 -6.01
C ALA A 506 5.61 9.30 -6.28
N LEU A 507 6.47 9.34 -5.25
CA LEU A 507 7.84 8.84 -5.35
C LEU A 507 7.90 7.31 -5.52
N GLY A 508 6.98 6.57 -4.90
CA GLY A 508 6.89 5.11 -5.03
C GLY A 508 6.59 4.67 -6.47
N ALA A 509 5.67 5.34 -7.16
CA ALA A 509 5.38 5.06 -8.58
C ALA A 509 6.60 5.28 -9.48
N ILE A 510 7.35 6.36 -9.24
CA ILE A 510 8.59 6.66 -9.98
C ILE A 510 9.66 5.60 -9.70
N LYS A 511 9.86 5.25 -8.43
CA LYS A 511 10.81 4.21 -8.02
C LYS A 511 10.47 2.88 -8.69
N ALA A 512 9.19 2.50 -8.73
CA ALA A 512 8.77 1.23 -9.34
C ALA A 512 9.21 1.09 -10.79
N ILE A 513 8.97 2.11 -11.63
CA ILE A 513 9.40 2.09 -13.04
C ILE A 513 10.92 2.13 -13.16
N SER A 514 11.59 2.93 -12.32
CA SER A 514 13.06 2.99 -12.31
C SER A 514 13.69 1.64 -11.92
N SER A 515 13.15 0.97 -10.90
CA SER A 515 13.55 -0.37 -10.46
C SER A 515 13.37 -1.41 -11.55
N ALA A 516 12.24 -1.36 -12.26
CA ALA A 516 11.99 -2.27 -13.38
C ALA A 516 12.97 -2.03 -14.55
N ASN A 517 13.22 -0.77 -14.91
CA ASN A 517 14.17 -0.43 -15.97
C ASN A 517 15.61 -0.86 -15.62
N LEU A 518 16.02 -0.73 -14.35
CA LEU A 518 17.32 -1.23 -13.87
C LEU A 518 17.42 -2.75 -14.00
N ALA A 519 16.37 -3.48 -13.63
CA ALA A 519 16.32 -4.94 -13.78
C ALA A 519 16.36 -5.37 -15.26
N LEU A 520 15.60 -4.69 -16.12
CA LEU A 520 15.57 -4.96 -17.57
C LEU A 520 16.90 -4.64 -18.27
N SER A 521 17.65 -3.66 -17.75
CA SER A 521 18.98 -3.30 -18.29
C SER A 521 20.10 -4.18 -17.75
N SER A 522 19.82 -5.01 -16.75
CA SER A 522 20.79 -5.91 -16.13
C SER A 522 20.81 -7.27 -16.81
N GLU A 523 21.95 -7.94 -16.82
CA GLU A 523 22.04 -9.32 -17.28
C GLU A 523 21.35 -10.25 -16.27
N THR A 524 20.35 -11.00 -16.74
CA THR A 524 19.56 -11.92 -15.92
C THR A 524 20.47 -12.95 -15.21
N GLY A 525 20.30 -13.10 -13.90
CA GLY A 525 21.09 -14.06 -13.10
C GLY A 525 22.43 -13.53 -12.57
N THR A 526 22.80 -12.29 -12.88
CA THR A 526 23.96 -11.61 -12.25
C THR A 526 23.62 -10.96 -10.90
N GLN A 527 22.35 -11.04 -10.48
CA GLN A 527 21.86 -10.47 -9.23
C GLN A 527 22.57 -11.07 -8.01
N LYS A 528 23.14 -10.19 -7.17
CA LYS A 528 23.79 -10.57 -5.91
C LYS A 528 22.81 -10.66 -4.75
N VAL A 529 21.73 -9.87 -4.81
CA VAL A 529 20.68 -9.82 -3.79
C VAL A 529 19.44 -10.51 -4.32
N ARG A 530 18.81 -11.34 -3.48
CA ARG A 530 17.58 -12.07 -3.81
C ARG A 530 16.40 -11.38 -3.15
N LEU A 531 15.21 -11.49 -3.76
CA LEU A 531 13.99 -10.93 -3.17
C LEU A 531 13.68 -11.53 -1.81
N ASP A 532 13.92 -12.84 -1.64
CA ASP A 532 13.76 -13.52 -0.35
C ASP A 532 14.63 -12.90 0.77
N ASP A 533 15.83 -12.44 0.43
CA ASP A 533 16.73 -11.81 1.39
C ASP A 533 16.32 -10.37 1.69
N ALA A 534 15.82 -9.63 0.70
CA ALA A 534 15.21 -8.31 0.91
C ALA A 534 13.94 -8.39 1.78
N ILE A 535 13.08 -9.39 1.57
CA ILE A 535 11.91 -9.65 2.42
C ILE A 535 12.36 -9.99 3.85
N ARG A 536 13.42 -10.80 4.00
CA ARG A 536 13.98 -11.13 5.32
C ARG A 536 14.54 -9.88 6.01
N ALA A 537 15.26 -9.02 5.29
CA ALA A 537 15.76 -7.75 5.79
C ALA A 537 14.61 -6.86 6.28
N MET A 538 13.55 -6.72 5.47
CA MET A 538 12.34 -5.98 5.85
C MET A 538 11.76 -6.46 7.18
N ARG A 539 11.69 -7.78 7.42
CA ARG A 539 11.21 -8.34 8.70
C ARG A 539 12.13 -8.01 9.87
N VAL A 540 13.45 -8.10 9.67
CA VAL A 540 14.42 -7.79 10.72
C VAL A 540 14.35 -6.30 11.08
N THR A 541 14.27 -5.42 10.08
CA THR A 541 14.10 -3.98 10.28
C THR A 541 12.76 -3.68 10.97
N ALA A 542 11.67 -4.34 10.57
CA ALA A 542 10.39 -4.24 11.26
C ALA A 542 10.51 -4.68 12.73
N LYS A 543 11.19 -5.78 13.02
CA LYS A 543 11.41 -6.23 14.41
C LYS A 543 12.21 -5.21 15.24
N GLY A 544 13.23 -4.60 14.64
CA GLY A 544 14.07 -3.59 15.29
C GLY A 544 13.41 -2.21 15.46
N MET A 545 12.42 -1.89 14.62
CA MET A 545 11.74 -0.59 14.67
C MET A 545 10.95 -0.43 15.97
N ARG A 546 11.12 0.72 16.64
CA ARG A 546 10.35 1.07 17.85
C ARG A 546 8.86 1.18 17.51
N ASN A 547 8.00 0.77 18.43
CA ASN A 547 6.54 0.77 18.21
C ASN A 547 5.98 2.16 17.89
N GLU A 548 6.59 3.22 18.43
CA GLU A 548 6.25 4.63 18.14
C GLU A 548 6.40 5.00 16.65
N PHE A 549 7.25 4.27 15.90
CA PHE A 549 7.50 4.53 14.48
C PHE A 549 6.79 3.55 13.54
N LYS A 550 6.12 2.54 14.10
CA LYS A 550 5.32 1.57 13.35
C LYS A 550 3.89 2.04 13.18
N GLU A 551 3.32 2.66 14.21
CA GLU A 551 1.89 2.92 14.27
C GLU A 551 1.53 4.41 14.34
N THR A 552 0.43 4.75 13.66
CA THR A 552 -0.37 5.96 13.87
C THR A 552 -1.14 5.98 15.20
N SER A 553 -1.02 4.91 16.00
CA SER A 553 -1.95 4.52 17.07
C SER A 553 -1.71 5.21 18.42
N LEU A 554 -0.61 5.94 18.61
CA LEU A 554 -0.42 6.80 19.79
C LEU A 554 -1.26 8.08 19.69
N SER A 555 -2.53 7.95 19.30
CA SER A 555 -3.53 9.02 19.31
C SER A 555 -3.18 10.24 18.45
N GLY A 556 -2.41 10.05 17.38
CA GLY A 556 -1.96 11.16 16.53
C GLY A 556 -0.97 12.12 17.23
N LEU A 557 -0.38 11.72 18.35
CA LEU A 557 0.79 12.41 18.89
C LEU A 557 2.04 11.86 18.18
N ALA A 558 2.42 12.52 17.08
CA ALA A 558 3.82 12.52 16.65
C ALA A 558 4.66 13.06 17.81
N THR A 559 5.17 12.20 18.68
CA THR A 559 6.06 12.59 19.80
C THR A 559 7.49 12.75 19.34
N SER A 560 7.85 12.19 18.19
CA SER A 560 9.09 12.50 17.50
C SER A 560 9.00 13.87 16.84
N VAL A 561 9.39 14.85 17.64
CA VAL A 561 9.89 16.17 17.23
C VAL A 561 8.81 17.26 17.11
N SER A 562 9.04 18.39 17.79
CA SER A 562 8.34 19.67 17.62
C SER A 562 8.53 20.32 16.24
N ILE A 563 9.01 19.55 15.27
CA ILE A 563 9.32 19.97 13.91
C ILE A 563 8.31 19.29 13.00
N HIS A 564 7.64 20.07 12.14
CA HIS A 564 6.63 19.62 11.17
C HIS A 564 7.20 18.74 10.04
N ILE A 565 8.16 17.84 10.32
CA ILE A 565 8.83 16.99 9.33
C ILE A 565 8.76 15.53 9.80
N PRO A 566 8.18 14.61 9.01
CA PRO A 566 8.13 13.20 9.34
C PRO A 566 9.54 12.60 9.30
N VAL A 567 9.89 11.82 10.32
CA VAL A 567 11.23 11.26 10.47
C VAL A 567 11.30 9.87 9.84
N SER A 568 12.08 9.71 8.77
CA SER A 568 12.67 8.41 8.47
C SER A 568 13.85 8.23 9.42
N VAL A 569 13.81 7.25 10.31
CA VAL A 569 14.97 6.90 11.13
C VAL A 569 15.71 5.77 10.41
N PRO A 570 16.76 6.07 9.63
CA PRO A 570 17.74 5.05 9.26
C PRO A 570 18.52 4.74 10.54
N ASP A 571 18.03 3.82 11.36
CA ASP A 571 18.86 3.16 12.37
C ASP A 571 19.82 2.24 11.59
N CYS A 572 20.90 2.84 11.08
CA CYS A 572 22.07 2.17 10.52
C CYS A 572 23.11 1.94 11.62
#